data_AF-A0A2P2FSP9-F1
#
_entry.id   AF-A0A2P2FSP9-F1
#
_cell.length_a   1.000
_cell.length_b   1.000
_cell.length_c   1.000
_cell.angle_alpha   90.00
_cell.angle_beta   90.00
_cell.angle_gamma   90.00
#
_symmetry.space_group_name_H-M   'P 1'
#
loop_
_entity.id
_entity.type
_entity.pdbx_description
1 polymer ?
#
loop_
_entity_poly.entity_id
_entity_poly.type
_entity_poly.pdbx_seq_one_letter_code
_entity_poly.pdbx_strand_id
1 'polypeptide(L)'
;MGERLPDPELFRQGGFRVASRLFIEGDIRGDERQVARLRRFAQREDPAADVLVPLLRQGAQGQFEQALRQGIDSVESPPEELEAFFRDVEATPYWVDPDRLDRGARAITRAGLLGLFPLGDVSLMGGYLASRATKALVGTGEIEYKAARRLVETATWWIHVTTPGALVPGGRGYESALRVRIVHAHVRAAMNRRKDWDYAAWDKPVNQVQTAGTLLLFSLVYVFGTQLLGLRYSARERADILHLWRYVGWLMGVDEELLPAGEDDAWRLLWLLATTEFIPDDDSKRLAAALMKSHAGIGEGRGALGKVLSHVSVAGHGAISRLLLGKTNADFLELPDDPVAQAAVVAVAGVNFAAETVRRVVPGATALQELLGAAGRRHYLRQVTKVFGLDPTYGRHMKAA
;
A
#
# COMPACT_ATOMS: atom_id res chain seq x y z
N MET A 1 20.71 -0.33 -25.73
CA MET A 1 20.42 -0.87 -24.38
C MET A 1 21.72 -1.36 -23.79
N GLY A 2 21.96 -1.13 -22.50
CA GLY A 2 23.16 -1.60 -21.82
C GLY A 2 23.08 -3.08 -21.46
N GLU A 3 24.10 -3.59 -20.79
CA GLU A 3 24.08 -4.92 -20.20
C GLU A 3 23.02 -5.01 -19.10
N ARG A 4 22.32 -6.15 -19.02
CA ARG A 4 21.31 -6.39 -18.00
C ARG A 4 21.99 -6.63 -16.67
N LEU A 5 21.52 -5.92 -15.65
CA LEU A 5 21.98 -6.09 -14.28
C LEU A 5 21.49 -7.44 -13.69
N PRO A 6 22.21 -8.03 -12.71
CA PRO A 6 21.77 -9.24 -12.04
C PRO A 6 20.53 -8.96 -11.19
N ASP A 7 19.69 -9.98 -10.97
CA ASP A 7 18.48 -9.84 -10.14
C ASP A 7 18.83 -9.35 -8.73
N PRO A 8 18.04 -8.45 -8.10
CA PRO A 8 18.24 -8.07 -6.72
C PRO A 8 17.81 -9.19 -5.76
N GLU A 9 18.26 -9.11 -4.50
CA GLU A 9 18.05 -10.15 -3.48
C GLU A 9 16.58 -10.55 -3.30
N LEU A 10 15.65 -9.59 -3.45
CA LEU A 10 14.21 -9.83 -3.40
C LEU A 10 13.75 -10.90 -4.40
N PHE A 11 14.31 -10.91 -5.63
CA PHE A 11 13.90 -11.81 -6.70
C PHE A 11 14.67 -13.15 -6.71
N ARG A 12 15.70 -13.30 -5.85
CA ARG A 12 16.54 -14.50 -5.81
C ARG A 12 16.01 -15.61 -4.90
N GLN A 13 14.98 -15.33 -4.09
CA GLN A 13 14.50 -16.24 -3.06
C GLN A 13 12.99 -16.11 -2.77
N GLY A 14 12.50 -16.98 -1.88
CA GLY A 14 11.15 -16.90 -1.33
C GLY A 14 10.04 -16.95 -2.38
N GLY A 15 8.91 -16.34 -2.05
CA GLY A 15 7.76 -16.22 -2.92
C GLY A 15 8.09 -15.48 -4.22
N PHE A 16 8.87 -14.40 -4.17
CA PHE A 16 9.19 -13.60 -5.37
C PHE A 16 9.95 -14.37 -6.45
N ARG A 17 10.86 -15.28 -6.08
CA ARG A 17 11.52 -16.19 -7.05
C ARG A 17 10.52 -17.14 -7.71
N VAL A 18 9.52 -17.60 -6.97
CA VAL A 18 8.45 -18.46 -7.52
C VAL A 18 7.55 -17.63 -8.42
N ALA A 19 7.18 -16.42 -7.98
CA ALA A 19 6.36 -15.47 -8.73
C ALA A 19 6.96 -15.16 -10.09
N SER A 20 8.26 -14.85 -10.12
CA SER A 20 8.97 -14.48 -11.35
C SER A 20 9.01 -15.61 -12.38
N ARG A 21 8.89 -16.86 -11.95
CA ARG A 21 8.80 -18.00 -12.87
C ARG A 21 7.38 -18.29 -13.36
N LEU A 22 6.36 -17.88 -12.60
CA LEU A 22 4.97 -18.21 -12.86
C LEU A 22 4.19 -17.09 -13.56
N PHE A 23 4.52 -15.84 -13.28
CA PHE A 23 3.72 -14.68 -13.67
C PHE A 23 4.43 -13.70 -14.60
N ILE A 24 5.73 -13.88 -14.84
CA ILE A 24 6.53 -12.97 -15.65
C ILE A 24 6.90 -13.67 -16.95
N GLU A 25 6.50 -13.06 -18.06
CA GLU A 25 6.91 -13.49 -19.40
C GLU A 25 8.12 -12.65 -19.85
N GLY A 26 9.22 -13.34 -20.20
CA GLY A 26 10.44 -12.70 -20.69
C GLY A 26 11.33 -12.10 -19.59
N ASP A 27 12.28 -11.27 -20.02
CA ASP A 27 13.27 -10.65 -19.15
C ASP A 27 12.83 -9.25 -18.70
N ILE A 28 12.66 -9.07 -17.39
CA ILE A 28 12.28 -7.79 -16.77
C ILE A 28 13.48 -6.98 -16.25
N ARG A 29 14.70 -7.55 -16.30
CA ARG A 29 15.88 -6.93 -15.71
C ARG A 29 16.17 -5.59 -16.37
N GLY A 30 16.50 -4.60 -15.56
CA GLY A 30 16.91 -3.28 -16.02
C GLY A 30 18.39 -3.21 -16.42
N ASP A 31 18.77 -2.12 -17.07
CA ASP A 31 20.17 -1.69 -17.20
C ASP A 31 20.47 -0.47 -16.32
N GLU A 32 21.73 -0.06 -16.22
CA GLU A 32 22.15 1.10 -15.40
C GLU A 32 21.47 2.41 -15.82
N ARG A 33 21.11 2.57 -17.11
CA ARG A 33 20.46 3.79 -17.59
C ARG A 33 19.01 3.86 -17.10
N GLN A 34 18.32 2.72 -17.08
CA GLN A 34 16.97 2.61 -16.53
C GLN A 34 16.98 2.86 -15.02
N VAL A 35 17.96 2.30 -14.29
CA VAL A 35 18.16 2.57 -12.86
C VAL A 35 18.41 4.06 -12.61
N ALA A 36 19.35 4.67 -13.34
CA ALA A 36 19.65 6.10 -13.20
C ALA A 36 18.44 6.99 -13.53
N ARG A 37 17.62 6.60 -14.51
CA ARG A 37 16.38 7.31 -14.86
C ARG A 37 15.36 7.24 -13.73
N LEU A 38 15.09 6.06 -13.18
CA LEU A 38 14.20 5.90 -12.01
C LEU A 38 14.68 6.77 -10.84
N ARG A 39 15.98 6.78 -10.56
CA ARG A 39 16.54 7.52 -9.41
C ARG A 39 16.44 9.04 -9.52
N ARG A 40 16.22 9.61 -10.71
CA ARG A 40 15.89 11.05 -10.84
C ARG A 40 14.58 11.40 -10.15
N PHE A 41 13.62 10.48 -10.13
CA PHE A 41 12.34 10.68 -9.44
C PHE A 41 12.48 10.68 -7.92
N ALA A 42 13.55 10.11 -7.36
CA ALA A 42 13.80 10.17 -5.92
C ALA A 42 14.08 11.60 -5.42
N GLN A 43 14.42 12.51 -6.33
CA GLN A 43 14.66 13.92 -6.05
C GLN A 43 13.45 14.81 -6.39
N ARG A 44 12.34 14.20 -6.82
CA ARG A 44 11.08 14.88 -7.15
C ARG A 44 10.06 14.55 -6.07
N GLU A 45 9.48 15.60 -5.51
CA GLU A 45 8.33 15.52 -4.61
C GLU A 45 7.06 15.76 -5.45
N ASP A 46 6.07 16.43 -4.88
CA ASP A 46 4.79 16.81 -5.48
C ASP A 46 4.47 18.28 -5.11
N PRO A 47 4.99 19.23 -5.90
CA PRO A 47 4.83 20.67 -5.66
C PRO A 47 3.37 21.12 -5.61
N ALA A 48 2.49 20.49 -6.41
CA ALA A 48 1.08 20.86 -6.48
C ALA A 48 0.35 20.67 -5.13
N ALA A 49 0.69 19.61 -4.39
CA ALA A 49 0.16 19.44 -3.03
C ALA A 49 0.96 20.22 -1.97
N ASP A 50 2.26 20.41 -2.14
CA ASP A 50 3.11 21.11 -1.15
C ASP A 50 2.72 22.57 -0.94
N VAL A 51 2.39 23.27 -2.03
CA VAL A 51 1.97 24.68 -1.96
C VAL A 51 0.70 24.89 -1.15
N LEU A 52 -0.12 23.84 -0.98
CA LEU A 52 -1.35 23.92 -0.19
C LEU A 52 -1.10 23.89 1.33
N VAL A 53 0.02 23.33 1.79
CA VAL A 53 0.32 23.22 3.24
C VAL A 53 0.23 24.57 3.97
N PRO A 54 0.90 25.65 3.52
CA PRO A 54 0.75 26.97 4.16
C PRO A 54 -0.69 27.51 4.07
N LEU A 55 -1.37 27.35 2.93
CA LEU A 55 -2.74 27.85 2.75
C LEU A 55 -3.73 27.18 3.71
N LEU A 56 -3.62 25.85 3.87
CA LEU A 56 -4.46 25.09 4.80
C LEU A 56 -4.22 25.51 6.25
N ARG A 57 -2.96 25.79 6.62
CA ARG A 57 -2.60 26.33 7.95
C ARG A 57 -3.13 27.75 8.18
N GLN A 58 -3.31 28.53 7.12
CA GLN A 58 -3.83 29.90 7.15
C GLN A 58 -5.37 29.97 7.09
N GLY A 59 -6.07 28.83 7.02
CA GLY A 59 -7.53 28.76 7.13
C GLY A 59 -8.27 28.27 5.89
N ALA A 60 -7.57 27.88 4.81
CA ALA A 60 -8.21 27.38 3.59
C ALA A 60 -8.84 25.97 3.71
N GLN A 61 -8.85 25.36 4.89
CA GLN A 61 -9.38 23.99 5.12
C GLN A 61 -10.84 23.85 4.69
N GLY A 62 -11.67 24.88 4.92
CA GLY A 62 -13.08 24.86 4.53
C GLY A 62 -13.26 24.83 3.02
N GLN A 63 -12.53 25.69 2.30
CA GLN A 63 -12.53 25.73 0.84
C GLN A 63 -11.98 24.43 0.23
N PHE A 64 -10.91 23.87 0.80
CA PHE A 64 -10.38 22.57 0.38
C PHE A 64 -11.40 21.44 0.55
N GLU A 65 -12.05 21.34 1.71
CA GLU A 65 -13.06 20.31 1.95
C GLU A 65 -14.31 20.48 1.08
N GLN A 66 -14.67 21.72 0.74
CA GLN A 66 -15.75 22.01 -0.19
C GLN A 66 -15.40 21.56 -1.62
N ALA A 67 -14.26 22.01 -2.15
CA ALA A 67 -13.78 21.59 -3.48
C ALA A 67 -13.62 20.07 -3.58
N LEU A 68 -13.09 19.43 -2.53
CA LEU A 68 -12.90 17.99 -2.46
C LEU A 68 -14.20 17.19 -2.64
N ARG A 69 -15.32 17.70 -2.12
CA ARG A 69 -16.62 17.00 -2.10
C ARG A 69 -17.52 17.41 -3.26
N GLN A 70 -17.41 18.65 -3.72
CA GLN A 70 -18.38 19.28 -4.62
C GLN A 70 -17.74 19.83 -5.90
N GLY A 71 -16.42 19.72 -6.05
CA GLY A 71 -15.64 20.26 -7.17
C GLY A 71 -15.22 21.71 -6.94
N ILE A 72 -14.14 22.13 -7.58
CA ILE A 72 -13.57 23.48 -7.39
C ILE A 72 -14.53 24.60 -7.80
N ASP A 73 -15.37 24.38 -8.81
CA ASP A 73 -16.37 25.34 -9.27
C ASP A 73 -17.44 25.66 -8.21
N SER A 74 -17.52 24.87 -7.14
CA SER A 74 -18.40 25.15 -6.00
C SER A 74 -17.83 26.21 -5.04
N VAL A 75 -16.52 26.46 -5.07
CA VAL A 75 -15.84 27.37 -4.15
C VAL A 75 -15.86 28.79 -4.70
N GLU A 76 -16.41 29.74 -3.95
CA GLU A 76 -16.35 31.15 -4.32
C GLU A 76 -14.95 31.73 -4.01
N SER A 77 -14.34 32.37 -5.00
CA SER A 77 -13.02 33.03 -4.90
C SER A 77 -11.94 32.14 -4.25
N PRO A 78 -11.65 30.94 -4.79
CA PRO A 78 -10.60 30.07 -4.26
C PRO A 78 -9.21 30.73 -4.43
N PRO A 79 -8.27 30.50 -3.50
CA PRO A 79 -6.85 30.80 -3.75
C PRO A 79 -6.37 30.15 -5.04
N GLU A 80 -5.49 30.83 -5.79
CA GLU A 80 -5.02 30.37 -7.11
C GLU A 80 -4.39 28.96 -7.04
N GLU A 81 -3.60 28.68 -6.00
CA GLU A 81 -2.96 27.38 -5.84
C GLU A 81 -3.97 26.27 -5.53
N LEU A 82 -5.03 26.60 -4.78
CA LEU A 82 -6.12 25.65 -4.49
C LEU A 82 -6.90 25.35 -5.77
N GLU A 83 -7.21 26.37 -6.57
CA GLU A 83 -7.86 26.18 -7.86
C GLU A 83 -6.99 25.34 -8.79
N ALA A 84 -5.72 25.70 -8.97
CA ALA A 84 -4.80 24.96 -9.82
C ALA A 84 -4.69 23.48 -9.42
N PHE A 85 -4.59 23.18 -8.12
CA PHE A 85 -4.56 21.79 -7.63
C PHE A 85 -5.82 21.02 -8.02
N PHE A 86 -7.00 21.60 -7.81
CA PHE A 86 -8.23 20.88 -8.11
C PHE A 86 -8.51 20.78 -9.62
N ARG A 87 -8.15 21.79 -10.42
CA ARG A 87 -8.23 21.70 -11.88
C ARG A 87 -7.40 20.55 -12.43
N ASP A 88 -6.21 20.32 -11.86
CA ASP A 88 -5.36 19.19 -12.23
C ASP A 88 -5.99 17.83 -11.85
N VAL A 89 -6.45 17.66 -10.60
CA VAL A 89 -7.01 16.37 -10.14
C VAL A 89 -8.42 16.08 -10.64
N GLU A 90 -9.15 17.09 -11.12
CA GLU A 90 -10.45 16.94 -11.79
C GLU A 90 -10.30 16.65 -13.29
N ALA A 91 -9.13 16.95 -13.89
CA ALA A 91 -8.79 16.64 -15.28
C ALA A 91 -8.48 15.15 -15.47
N THR A 92 -9.46 14.30 -15.22
CA THR A 92 -9.36 12.83 -15.26
C THR A 92 -8.73 12.37 -16.60
N PRO A 93 -7.63 11.58 -16.56
CA PRO A 93 -6.94 11.16 -17.79
C PRO A 93 -7.81 10.29 -18.69
N TYR A 94 -7.61 10.41 -20.01
CA TYR A 94 -8.38 9.66 -21.01
C TYR A 94 -8.33 8.13 -20.85
N TRP A 95 -7.27 7.61 -20.24
CA TRP A 95 -7.10 6.17 -20.04
C TRP A 95 -7.93 5.63 -18.87
N VAL A 96 -8.50 6.48 -18.01
CA VAL A 96 -9.29 6.06 -16.86
C VAL A 96 -10.64 5.50 -17.33
N ASP A 97 -10.80 4.18 -17.18
CA ASP A 97 -12.06 3.46 -17.39
C ASP A 97 -12.77 3.18 -16.05
N PRO A 98 -13.92 3.82 -15.75
CA PRO A 98 -14.67 3.63 -14.51
C PRO A 98 -15.14 2.19 -14.27
N ASP A 99 -15.48 1.45 -15.33
CA ASP A 99 -15.92 0.06 -15.20
C ASP A 99 -14.76 -0.85 -14.80
N ARG A 100 -13.54 -0.54 -15.26
CA ARG A 100 -12.32 -1.23 -14.78
C ARG A 100 -12.04 -0.92 -13.32
N LEU A 101 -12.24 0.33 -12.88
CA LEU A 101 -12.11 0.68 -11.45
C LEU A 101 -13.09 -0.14 -10.59
N ASP A 102 -14.36 -0.22 -10.99
CA ASP A 102 -15.38 -0.96 -10.23
C ASP A 102 -15.08 -2.47 -10.20
N ARG A 103 -14.72 -3.07 -11.34
CA ARG A 103 -14.36 -4.49 -11.40
C ARG A 103 -13.09 -4.82 -10.60
N GLY A 104 -12.08 -3.95 -10.64
CA GLY A 104 -10.87 -4.09 -9.82
C GLY A 104 -11.22 -4.06 -8.32
N ALA A 105 -12.05 -3.10 -7.90
CA ALA A 105 -12.49 -2.97 -6.52
C ALA A 105 -13.33 -4.19 -6.06
N ARG A 106 -14.17 -4.76 -6.93
CA ARG A 106 -14.93 -5.99 -6.63
C ARG A 106 -14.02 -7.20 -6.47
N ALA A 107 -13.05 -7.37 -7.36
CA ALA A 107 -12.08 -8.44 -7.29
C ALA A 107 -11.29 -8.39 -5.96
N ILE A 108 -10.90 -7.19 -5.53
CA ILE A 108 -10.27 -6.98 -4.21
C ILE A 108 -11.25 -7.30 -3.08
N THR A 109 -12.48 -6.80 -3.15
CA THR A 109 -13.51 -6.98 -2.11
C THR A 109 -13.82 -8.46 -1.87
N ARG A 110 -13.80 -9.28 -2.93
CA ARG A 110 -14.02 -10.73 -2.88
C ARG A 110 -13.04 -11.46 -1.96
N ALA A 111 -11.82 -10.94 -1.79
CA ALA A 111 -10.84 -11.51 -0.86
C ALA A 111 -11.26 -11.39 0.62
N GLY A 112 -12.24 -10.53 0.93
CA GLY A 112 -12.75 -10.34 2.27
C GLY A 112 -11.64 -9.99 3.28
N LEU A 113 -11.75 -10.54 4.49
CA LEU A 113 -10.75 -10.31 5.53
C LEU A 113 -9.43 -11.05 5.28
N LEU A 114 -9.43 -12.12 4.47
CA LEU A 114 -8.18 -12.78 4.08
C LEU A 114 -7.27 -11.83 3.31
N GLY A 115 -7.86 -10.93 2.51
CA GLY A 115 -7.14 -9.86 1.84
C GLY A 115 -6.36 -8.94 2.79
N LEU A 116 -6.71 -8.85 4.08
CA LEU A 116 -5.96 -8.00 5.02
C LEU A 116 -4.63 -8.62 5.47
N PHE A 117 -4.44 -9.94 5.34
CA PHE A 117 -3.18 -10.58 5.72
C PHE A 117 -2.03 -10.16 4.79
N PRO A 118 -2.11 -10.28 3.45
CA PRO A 118 -1.04 -9.81 2.56
C PRO A 118 -0.76 -8.31 2.66
N LEU A 119 -1.75 -7.51 3.09
CA LEU A 119 -1.55 -6.08 3.32
C LEU A 119 -0.57 -5.83 4.49
N GLY A 120 -0.73 -6.52 5.62
CA GLY A 120 0.17 -6.40 6.76
C GLY A 120 1.47 -7.20 6.58
N ASP A 121 1.35 -8.46 6.20
CA ASP A 121 2.43 -9.45 6.29
C ASP A 121 3.38 -9.42 5.09
N VAL A 122 2.93 -8.84 3.97
CA VAL A 122 3.74 -8.79 2.74
C VAL A 122 3.98 -7.35 2.33
N SER A 123 2.90 -6.57 2.19
CA SER A 123 2.99 -5.21 1.68
C SER A 123 3.69 -4.31 2.70
N LEU A 124 3.19 -4.27 3.95
CA LEU A 124 3.81 -3.45 4.99
C LEU A 124 5.14 -4.03 5.49
N MET A 125 5.18 -5.32 5.86
CA MET A 125 6.41 -5.96 6.33
C MET A 125 7.53 -5.95 5.27
N GLY A 126 7.20 -6.29 4.01
CA GLY A 126 8.14 -6.20 2.90
C GLY A 126 8.53 -4.76 2.56
N GLY A 127 7.62 -3.81 2.73
CA GLY A 127 7.89 -2.38 2.58
C GLY A 127 8.93 -1.85 3.57
N TYR A 128 9.09 -2.45 4.75
CA TYR A 128 10.16 -2.09 5.67
C TYR A 128 11.56 -2.42 5.13
N LEU A 129 11.68 -3.30 4.13
CA LEU A 129 12.95 -3.52 3.46
C LEU A 129 13.39 -2.31 2.63
N ALA A 130 12.45 -1.44 2.24
CA ALA A 130 12.73 -0.22 1.49
C ALA A 130 13.19 0.92 2.43
N SER A 131 14.43 0.86 2.91
CA SER A 131 14.95 1.68 4.03
C SER A 131 14.80 3.19 3.84
N ARG A 132 14.92 3.74 2.62
CA ARG A 132 14.74 5.19 2.43
C ARG A 132 13.32 5.65 2.72
N ALA A 133 12.32 4.84 2.35
CA ALA A 133 10.92 5.13 2.64
C ALA A 133 10.60 5.04 4.13
N THR A 134 11.31 4.19 4.89
CA THR A 134 11.09 4.04 6.33
C THR A 134 11.53 5.26 7.13
N LYS A 135 12.48 6.06 6.63
CA LYS A 135 13.00 7.25 7.32
C LYS A 135 11.93 8.29 7.62
N ALA A 136 10.98 8.49 6.70
CA ALA A 136 9.84 9.35 6.98
C ALA A 136 8.95 8.77 8.08
N LEU A 137 8.76 7.45 8.13
CA LEU A 137 7.97 6.77 9.16
C LEU A 137 8.61 6.88 10.56
N VAL A 138 9.93 6.82 10.62
CA VAL A 138 10.74 7.00 11.84
C VAL A 138 10.77 8.46 12.25
N GLY A 139 10.98 9.35 11.28
CA GLY A 139 11.14 10.78 11.47
C GLY A 139 9.88 11.48 11.98
N THR A 140 8.69 10.95 11.72
CA THR A 140 7.44 11.47 12.33
C THR A 140 7.31 11.14 13.82
N GLY A 141 8.22 10.33 14.37
CA GLY A 141 8.16 9.84 15.75
C GLY A 141 7.04 8.82 15.95
N GLU A 142 7.11 8.06 17.04
CA GLU A 142 6.02 7.17 17.52
C GLU A 142 5.85 5.82 16.80
N ILE A 143 6.92 5.24 16.27
CA ILE A 143 6.88 3.89 15.70
C ILE A 143 6.32 2.86 16.69
N GLU A 144 6.81 2.86 17.93
CA GLU A 144 6.55 1.77 18.88
C GLU A 144 5.15 1.86 19.53
N TYR A 145 4.63 3.08 19.76
CA TYR A 145 3.36 3.29 20.46
C TYR A 145 2.17 3.52 19.52
N LYS A 146 2.40 3.88 18.24
CA LYS A 146 1.32 4.12 17.27
C LYS A 146 1.29 3.14 16.09
N ALA A 147 2.15 2.12 16.03
CA ALA A 147 2.14 1.11 14.96
C ALA A 147 0.74 0.54 14.69
N ALA A 148 0.02 0.08 15.73
CA ALA A 148 -1.33 -0.47 15.57
C ALA A 148 -2.33 0.54 15.00
N ARG A 149 -2.27 1.80 15.45
CA ARG A 149 -3.14 2.88 14.93
C ARG A 149 -2.81 3.18 13.47
N ARG A 150 -1.53 3.34 13.11
CA ARG A 150 -1.07 3.60 11.74
C ARG A 150 -1.45 2.46 10.80
N LEU A 151 -1.34 1.21 11.24
CA LEU A 151 -1.77 0.04 10.49
C LEU A 151 -3.28 0.10 10.20
N VAL A 152 -4.09 0.41 11.21
CA VAL A 152 -5.55 0.54 11.06
C VAL A 152 -5.93 1.72 10.15
N GLU A 153 -5.25 2.85 10.26
CA GLU A 153 -5.47 4.02 9.41
C GLU A 153 -5.12 3.72 7.94
N THR A 154 -4.01 3.03 7.71
CA THR A 154 -3.59 2.57 6.38
C THR A 154 -4.58 1.55 5.82
N ALA A 155 -5.00 0.55 6.61
CA ALA A 155 -6.00 -0.43 6.19
C ALA A 155 -7.36 0.23 5.88
N THR A 156 -7.74 1.25 6.65
CA THR A 156 -8.98 2.02 6.44
C THR A 156 -8.90 2.82 5.14
N TRP A 157 -7.81 3.53 4.90
CA TRP A 157 -7.55 4.24 3.65
C TRP A 157 -7.60 3.28 2.45
N TRP A 158 -6.87 2.16 2.56
CA TRP A 158 -6.82 1.13 1.52
C TRP A 158 -8.22 0.58 1.25
N ILE A 159 -9.04 0.39 2.30
CA ILE A 159 -10.42 -0.04 2.13
C ILE A 159 -11.24 1.02 1.40
N HIS A 160 -11.08 2.32 1.71
CA HIS A 160 -11.82 3.37 1.01
C HIS A 160 -11.53 3.41 -0.49
N VAL A 161 -10.25 3.36 -0.87
CA VAL A 161 -9.84 3.46 -2.29
C VAL A 161 -10.12 2.18 -3.08
N THR A 162 -10.32 1.05 -2.42
CA THR A 162 -10.65 -0.23 -3.07
C THR A 162 -12.11 -0.66 -2.85
N THR A 163 -13.00 0.28 -2.50
CA THR A 163 -14.44 0.02 -2.40
C THR A 163 -15.12 0.28 -3.76
N PRO A 164 -15.95 -0.65 -4.28
CA PRO A 164 -16.69 -0.45 -5.54
C PRO A 164 -17.45 0.88 -5.56
N GLY A 165 -17.37 1.60 -6.68
CA GLY A 165 -17.95 2.95 -6.86
C GLY A 165 -17.35 4.09 -6.02
N ALA A 166 -16.34 3.86 -5.19
CA ALA A 166 -15.84 4.88 -4.25
C ALA A 166 -14.84 5.89 -4.86
N LEU A 167 -14.28 5.60 -6.03
CA LEU A 167 -13.24 6.40 -6.69
C LEU A 167 -13.79 7.46 -7.67
N VAL A 168 -15.10 7.57 -7.83
CA VAL A 168 -15.71 8.69 -8.59
C VAL A 168 -15.36 10.02 -7.92
N PRO A 169 -15.25 11.15 -8.64
CA PRO A 169 -15.07 12.48 -8.04
C PRO A 169 -16.11 12.75 -6.94
N GLY A 170 -15.66 13.29 -5.80
CA GLY A 170 -16.49 13.46 -4.59
C GLY A 170 -16.87 12.14 -3.87
N GLY A 171 -16.45 10.99 -4.38
CA GLY A 171 -16.62 9.70 -3.75
C GLY A 171 -15.64 9.49 -2.59
N ARG A 172 -16.03 8.69 -1.59
CA ARG A 172 -15.23 8.50 -0.36
C ARG A 172 -13.79 8.02 -0.61
N GLY A 173 -13.57 7.17 -1.61
CA GLY A 173 -12.24 6.70 -2.00
C GLY A 173 -11.42 7.82 -2.64
N TYR A 174 -12.02 8.55 -3.58
CA TYR A 174 -11.42 9.75 -4.18
C TYR A 174 -11.02 10.78 -3.12
N GLU A 175 -11.95 11.13 -2.22
CA GLU A 175 -11.66 12.06 -1.14
C GLU A 175 -10.52 11.57 -0.24
N SER A 176 -10.53 10.28 0.10
CA SER A 176 -9.51 9.67 0.97
C SER A 176 -8.14 9.65 0.32
N ALA A 177 -8.04 9.46 -1.00
CA ALA A 177 -6.77 9.54 -1.74
C ALA A 177 -6.19 10.97 -1.66
N LEU A 178 -6.97 11.98 -2.03
CA LEU A 178 -6.51 13.37 -2.00
C LEU A 178 -6.17 13.85 -0.59
N ARG A 179 -6.93 13.47 0.44
CA ARG A 179 -6.55 13.77 1.84
C ARG A 179 -5.20 13.17 2.22
N VAL A 180 -4.91 11.94 1.82
CA VAL A 180 -3.60 11.32 2.09
C VAL A 180 -2.49 11.98 1.27
N ARG A 181 -2.75 12.44 0.04
CA ARG A 181 -1.80 13.28 -0.72
C ARG A 181 -1.44 14.56 0.05
N ILE A 182 -2.42 15.22 0.67
CA ILE A 182 -2.18 16.38 1.54
C ILE A 182 -1.45 16.02 2.84
N VAL A 183 -1.74 14.85 3.44
CA VAL A 183 -0.95 14.34 4.58
C VAL A 183 0.51 14.16 4.17
N HIS A 184 0.78 13.59 3.00
CA HIS A 184 2.14 13.44 2.48
C HIS A 184 2.83 14.80 2.26
N ALA A 185 2.11 15.81 1.79
CA ALA A 185 2.64 17.18 1.69
C ALA A 185 3.04 17.75 3.07
N HIS A 186 2.21 17.54 4.11
CA HIS A 186 2.56 17.94 5.46
C HIS A 186 3.79 17.19 6.00
N VAL A 187 3.88 15.87 5.75
CA VAL A 187 5.06 15.07 6.12
C VAL A 187 6.32 15.57 5.41
N ARG A 188 6.25 15.87 4.11
CA ARG A 188 7.36 16.47 3.36
C ARG A 188 7.79 17.80 3.95
N ALA A 189 6.84 18.70 4.19
CA ALA A 189 7.12 19.98 4.83
C ALA A 189 7.76 19.79 6.21
N ALA A 190 7.35 18.80 7.00
CA ALA A 190 7.92 18.50 8.31
C ALA A 190 9.36 17.98 8.21
N MET A 191 9.59 16.97 7.37
CA MET A 191 10.91 16.36 7.18
C MET A 191 11.90 17.35 6.57
N ASN A 192 11.48 18.17 5.61
CA ASN A 192 12.34 19.18 4.98
C ASN A 192 12.76 20.31 5.95
N ARG A 193 12.03 20.54 7.06
CA ARG A 193 12.42 21.48 8.12
C ARG A 193 13.42 20.90 9.11
N ARG A 194 13.63 19.58 9.11
CA ARG A 194 14.56 18.93 10.03
C ARG A 194 16.01 19.20 9.60
N LYS A 195 16.83 19.62 10.56
CA LYS A 195 18.27 19.84 10.33
C LYS A 195 19.06 18.53 10.18
N ASP A 196 18.51 17.43 10.70
CA ASP A 196 19.12 16.10 10.69
C ASP A 196 18.62 15.21 9.56
N TRP A 197 17.90 15.75 8.57
CA TRP A 197 17.51 15.00 7.38
C TRP A 197 18.69 14.85 6.41
N ASP A 198 19.14 13.61 6.22
CA ASP A 198 20.22 13.30 5.28
C ASP A 198 19.67 13.06 3.86
N TYR A 199 19.65 14.11 3.04
CA TYR A 199 19.18 14.03 1.65
C TYR A 199 20.04 13.14 0.76
N ALA A 200 21.32 12.95 1.09
CA ALA A 200 22.22 12.12 0.29
C ALA A 200 21.97 10.63 0.55
N ALA A 201 21.73 10.27 1.82
CA ALA A 201 21.43 8.89 2.20
C ALA A 201 19.96 8.52 1.97
N TRP A 202 19.02 9.43 2.23
CA TRP A 202 17.58 9.13 2.36
C TRP A 202 16.71 9.70 1.25
N ASP A 203 17.30 10.44 0.31
CA ASP A 203 16.60 11.23 -0.71
C ASP A 203 15.72 12.33 -0.13
N LYS A 204 14.93 12.98 -0.99
CA LYS A 204 13.83 13.82 -0.53
C LYS A 204 12.74 12.97 0.13
N PRO A 205 12.12 13.46 1.22
CA PRO A 205 11.06 12.73 1.92
C PRO A 205 9.85 12.50 1.02
N VAL A 206 9.20 11.33 1.14
CA VAL A 206 7.95 10.98 0.45
C VAL A 206 7.98 11.35 -1.05
N ASN A 207 9.10 11.06 -1.70
CA ASN A 207 9.32 11.38 -3.09
C ASN A 207 8.52 10.46 -4.03
N GLN A 208 8.60 10.73 -5.33
CA GLN A 208 7.89 9.99 -6.38
C GLN A 208 8.23 8.49 -6.40
N VAL A 209 9.50 8.11 -6.18
CA VAL A 209 9.95 6.70 -6.13
C VAL A 209 9.35 5.98 -4.93
N GLN A 210 9.37 6.61 -3.75
CA GLN A 210 8.82 6.04 -2.51
C GLN A 210 7.29 5.89 -2.61
N THR A 211 6.61 6.86 -3.21
CA THR A 211 5.14 6.83 -3.39
C THR A 211 4.75 5.74 -4.39
N ALA A 212 5.39 5.69 -5.56
CA ALA A 212 5.15 4.65 -6.57
C ALA A 212 5.45 3.24 -6.04
N GLY A 213 6.56 3.08 -5.31
CA GLY A 213 6.92 1.80 -4.69
C GLY A 213 5.89 1.33 -3.66
N THR A 214 5.38 2.24 -2.83
CA THR A 214 4.32 1.92 -1.87
C THR A 214 3.02 1.49 -2.55
N LEU A 215 2.64 2.16 -3.65
CA LEU A 215 1.47 1.78 -4.45
C LEU A 215 1.66 0.42 -5.15
N LEU A 216 2.89 0.07 -5.54
CA LEU A 216 3.20 -1.28 -6.03
C LEU A 216 3.03 -2.36 -4.96
N LEU A 217 3.36 -2.04 -3.70
CA LEU A 217 3.12 -2.95 -2.58
C LEU A 217 1.60 -3.22 -2.41
N PHE A 218 0.76 -2.20 -2.54
CA PHE A 218 -0.70 -2.34 -2.44
C PHE A 218 -1.39 -2.95 -3.67
N SER A 219 -0.69 -3.02 -4.79
CA SER A 219 -1.24 -3.47 -6.07
C SER A 219 -0.69 -4.83 -6.47
N LEU A 220 0.44 -4.86 -7.17
CA LEU A 220 1.07 -6.09 -7.67
C LEU A 220 1.42 -7.06 -6.54
N VAL A 221 2.12 -6.57 -5.51
CA VAL A 221 2.58 -7.43 -4.40
C VAL A 221 1.41 -7.93 -3.56
N TYR A 222 0.36 -7.12 -3.38
CA TYR A 222 -0.89 -7.54 -2.76
C TYR A 222 -1.58 -8.67 -3.53
N VAL A 223 -1.74 -8.53 -4.85
CA VAL A 223 -2.36 -9.56 -5.70
C VAL A 223 -1.54 -10.85 -5.63
N PHE A 224 -0.22 -10.72 -5.71
CA PHE A 224 0.67 -11.86 -5.59
C PHE A 224 0.58 -12.53 -4.21
N GLY A 225 0.62 -11.76 -3.12
CA GLY A 225 0.54 -12.28 -1.76
C GLY A 225 -0.79 -12.99 -1.49
N THR A 226 -1.91 -12.46 -1.99
CA THR A 226 -3.21 -13.13 -1.90
C THR A 226 -3.24 -14.43 -2.70
N GLN A 227 -2.63 -14.48 -3.90
CA GLN A 227 -2.55 -15.71 -4.69
C GLN A 227 -1.75 -16.82 -3.99
N LEU A 228 -0.70 -16.46 -3.26
CA LEU A 228 0.05 -17.45 -2.44
C LEU A 228 -0.72 -17.93 -1.22
N LEU A 229 -1.72 -17.18 -0.75
CA LEU A 229 -2.70 -17.66 0.23
C LEU A 229 -3.86 -18.43 -0.41
N GLY A 230 -3.74 -18.81 -1.68
CA GLY A 230 -4.70 -19.66 -2.41
C GLY A 230 -5.76 -18.90 -3.18
N LEU A 231 -5.75 -17.55 -3.21
CA LEU A 231 -6.73 -16.81 -4.00
C LEU A 231 -6.48 -16.95 -5.50
N ARG A 232 -7.57 -16.93 -6.27
CA ARG A 232 -7.48 -17.07 -7.72
C ARG A 232 -8.08 -15.88 -8.44
N TYR A 233 -7.22 -15.10 -9.08
CA TYR A 233 -7.61 -14.04 -10.01
C TYR A 233 -7.46 -14.50 -11.46
N SER A 234 -8.39 -14.10 -12.32
CA SER A 234 -8.26 -14.13 -13.78
C SER A 234 -7.29 -13.04 -14.25
N ALA A 235 -6.78 -13.17 -15.48
CA ALA A 235 -5.93 -12.13 -16.07
C ALA A 235 -6.65 -10.77 -16.11
N ARG A 236 -7.96 -10.77 -16.42
CA ARG A 236 -8.79 -9.57 -16.41
C ARG A 236 -8.90 -8.95 -15.02
N GLU A 237 -9.16 -9.75 -13.98
CA GLU A 237 -9.21 -9.24 -12.60
C GLU A 237 -7.88 -8.61 -12.19
N ARG A 238 -6.73 -9.25 -12.50
CA ARG A 238 -5.41 -8.66 -12.19
C ARG A 238 -5.18 -7.33 -12.93
N ALA A 239 -5.52 -7.29 -14.22
CA ALA A 239 -5.40 -6.07 -15.02
C ALA A 239 -6.33 -4.95 -14.54
N ASP A 240 -7.55 -5.27 -14.08
CA ASP A 240 -8.49 -4.29 -13.54
C ASP A 240 -8.08 -3.81 -12.14
N ILE A 241 -7.46 -4.66 -11.32
CA ILE A 241 -6.83 -4.26 -10.04
C ILE A 241 -5.68 -3.29 -10.28
N LEU A 242 -4.77 -3.59 -11.22
CA LEU A 242 -3.67 -2.68 -11.55
C LEU A 242 -4.18 -1.35 -12.13
N HIS A 243 -5.24 -1.39 -12.94
CA HIS A 243 -5.90 -0.18 -13.44
C HIS A 243 -6.45 0.70 -12.33
N LEU A 244 -7.10 0.10 -11.33
CA LEU A 244 -7.53 0.81 -10.12
C LEU A 244 -6.36 1.51 -9.44
N TRP A 245 -5.25 0.81 -9.23
CA TRP A 245 -4.08 1.38 -8.57
C TRP A 245 -3.33 2.41 -9.41
N ARG A 246 -3.37 2.29 -10.73
CA ARG A 246 -2.87 3.32 -11.65
C ARG A 246 -3.62 4.64 -11.45
N TYR A 247 -4.95 4.58 -11.34
CA TYR A 247 -5.77 5.76 -11.08
C TYR A 247 -5.57 6.31 -9.66
N VAL A 248 -5.49 5.45 -8.64
CA VAL A 248 -5.15 5.89 -7.27
C VAL A 248 -3.77 6.58 -7.26
N GLY A 249 -2.78 6.05 -7.97
CA GLY A 249 -1.47 6.67 -8.10
C GLY A 249 -1.51 8.05 -8.75
N TRP A 250 -2.31 8.21 -9.80
CA TRP A 250 -2.54 9.52 -10.43
C TRP A 250 -3.18 10.51 -9.46
N LEU A 251 -4.24 10.12 -8.73
CA LEU A 251 -4.85 10.97 -7.68
C LEU A 251 -3.84 11.36 -6.60
N MET A 252 -2.93 10.45 -6.26
CA MET A 252 -1.85 10.65 -5.28
C MET A 252 -0.69 11.53 -5.80
N GLY A 253 -0.76 12.01 -7.05
CA GLY A 253 0.24 12.91 -7.64
C GLY A 253 1.50 12.21 -8.15
N VAL A 254 1.42 10.91 -8.44
CA VAL A 254 2.54 10.16 -9.02
C VAL A 254 2.70 10.50 -10.49
N ASP A 255 3.93 10.79 -10.90
CA ASP A 255 4.30 11.05 -12.30
C ASP A 255 3.90 9.87 -13.19
N GLU A 256 3.28 10.16 -14.34
CA GLU A 256 2.70 9.13 -15.21
C GLU A 256 3.71 8.09 -15.70
N GLU A 257 5.00 8.43 -15.78
CA GLU A 257 6.05 7.45 -16.12
C GLU A 257 6.19 6.33 -15.08
N LEU A 258 5.81 6.61 -13.83
CA LEU A 258 5.87 5.65 -12.72
C LEU A 258 4.54 4.92 -12.49
N LEU A 259 3.54 5.12 -13.35
CA LEU A 259 2.22 4.50 -13.26
C LEU A 259 2.12 3.32 -14.24
N PRO A 260 2.25 2.06 -13.78
CA PRO A 260 2.22 0.90 -14.66
C PRO A 260 0.91 0.80 -15.43
N ALA A 261 0.97 0.63 -16.75
CA ALA A 261 -0.22 0.43 -17.57
C ALA A 261 -0.72 -1.02 -17.52
N GLY A 262 0.16 -1.96 -17.16
CA GLY A 262 -0.13 -3.39 -17.06
C GLY A 262 0.79 -4.14 -16.11
N GLU A 263 0.61 -5.46 -16.05
CA GLU A 263 1.32 -6.36 -15.11
C GLU A 263 2.83 -6.40 -15.39
N ASP A 264 3.24 -6.46 -16.66
CA ASP A 264 4.65 -6.47 -17.03
C ASP A 264 5.39 -5.18 -16.64
N ASP A 265 4.75 -4.03 -16.83
CA ASP A 265 5.29 -2.73 -16.42
C ASP A 265 5.45 -2.68 -14.90
N ALA A 266 4.47 -3.21 -14.17
CA ALA A 266 4.51 -3.26 -12.71
C ALA A 266 5.65 -4.16 -12.21
N TRP A 267 5.88 -5.31 -12.85
CA TRP A 267 7.02 -6.19 -12.54
C TRP A 267 8.37 -5.54 -12.84
N ARG A 268 8.51 -4.87 -13.99
CA ARG A 268 9.74 -4.13 -14.33
C ARG A 268 10.03 -3.00 -13.35
N LEU A 269 8.99 -2.23 -12.97
CA LEU A 269 9.13 -1.17 -11.99
C LEU A 269 9.48 -1.72 -10.60
N LEU A 270 8.83 -2.80 -10.16
CA LEU A 270 9.17 -3.48 -8.90
C LEU A 270 10.61 -4.00 -8.92
N TRP A 271 11.08 -4.53 -10.04
CA TRP A 271 12.47 -4.98 -10.19
C TRP A 271 13.48 -3.84 -10.04
N LEU A 272 13.21 -2.70 -10.66
CA LEU A 272 14.06 -1.51 -10.53
C LEU A 272 14.06 -0.99 -9.08
N LEU A 273 12.89 -0.93 -8.44
CA LEU A 273 12.76 -0.55 -7.04
C LEU A 273 13.48 -1.51 -6.11
N ALA A 274 13.38 -2.82 -6.35
CA ALA A 274 14.10 -3.83 -5.58
C ALA A 274 15.62 -3.70 -5.72
N THR A 275 16.10 -3.18 -6.84
CA THR A 275 17.52 -2.91 -7.09
C THR A 275 18.02 -1.70 -6.31
N THR A 276 17.19 -0.68 -6.10
CA THR A 276 17.64 0.60 -5.55
C THR A 276 17.16 0.91 -4.14
N GLU A 277 15.99 0.43 -3.74
CA GLU A 277 15.33 0.83 -2.49
C GLU A 277 15.38 -0.27 -1.42
N PHE A 278 15.35 -1.54 -1.80
CA PHE A 278 15.26 -2.69 -0.88
C PHE A 278 16.62 -3.03 -0.26
N ILE A 279 17.17 -2.05 0.46
CA ILE A 279 18.48 -2.08 1.12
C ILE A 279 18.22 -1.88 2.61
N PRO A 280 17.78 -2.91 3.34
CA PRO A 280 17.24 -2.77 4.69
C PRO A 280 18.31 -2.37 5.71
N ASP A 281 17.89 -1.69 6.78
CA ASP A 281 18.78 -1.21 7.85
C ASP A 281 18.15 -1.42 9.24
N ASP A 282 18.74 -0.85 10.29
CA ASP A 282 18.26 -1.04 11.67
C ASP A 282 16.85 -0.47 11.89
N ASP A 283 16.42 0.55 11.15
CA ASP A 283 15.03 1.04 11.24
C ASP A 283 14.05 0.02 10.66
N SER A 284 14.45 -0.74 9.64
CA SER A 284 13.66 -1.86 9.12
C SER A 284 13.35 -2.89 10.21
N LYS A 285 14.35 -3.26 11.03
CA LYS A 285 14.18 -4.19 12.16
C LYS A 285 13.25 -3.64 13.23
N ARG A 286 13.45 -2.37 13.62
CA ARG A 286 12.61 -1.70 14.62
C ARG A 286 11.14 -1.67 14.21
N LEU A 287 10.87 -1.38 12.94
CA LEU A 287 9.53 -1.36 12.38
C LEU A 287 8.91 -2.76 12.30
N ALA A 288 9.67 -3.77 11.87
CA ALA A 288 9.23 -5.16 11.86
C ALA A 288 8.86 -5.65 13.27
N ALA A 289 9.72 -5.38 14.26
CA ALA A 289 9.46 -5.73 15.66
C ALA A 289 8.20 -5.02 16.20
N ALA A 290 7.99 -3.74 15.89
CA ALA A 290 6.80 -3.01 16.29
C ALA A 290 5.51 -3.59 15.66
N LEU A 291 5.57 -3.99 14.38
CA LEU A 291 4.47 -4.66 13.71
C LEU A 291 4.18 -6.03 14.34
N MET A 292 5.20 -6.84 14.60
CA MET A 292 5.02 -8.14 15.24
C MET A 292 4.45 -8.04 16.66
N LYS A 293 4.89 -7.04 17.43
CA LYS A 293 4.31 -6.73 18.73
C LYS A 293 2.82 -6.39 18.62
N SER A 294 2.41 -5.67 17.57
CA SER A 294 0.99 -5.35 17.36
C SER A 294 0.14 -6.61 17.08
N HIS A 295 0.67 -7.61 16.39
CA HIS A 295 0.00 -8.90 16.18
C HIS A 295 -0.11 -9.71 17.48
N ALA A 296 0.89 -9.62 18.36
CA ALA A 296 0.85 -10.23 19.68
C ALA A 296 -0.23 -9.62 20.58
N GLY A 297 -0.54 -8.34 20.40
CA GLY A 297 -1.53 -7.58 21.17
C GLY A 297 -2.95 -8.14 21.12
N ILE A 298 -3.27 -9.00 20.14
CA ILE A 298 -4.58 -9.66 20.05
C ILE A 298 -4.90 -10.55 21.27
N GLY A 299 -3.88 -10.97 22.02
CA GLY A 299 -4.02 -11.76 23.23
C GLY A 299 -4.21 -10.96 24.52
N GLU A 300 -4.03 -9.64 24.49
CA GLU A 300 -4.00 -8.81 25.70
C GLU A 300 -5.34 -8.86 26.46
N GLY A 301 -5.25 -8.94 27.79
CA GLY A 301 -6.42 -9.00 28.68
C GLY A 301 -7.20 -10.32 28.70
N ARG A 302 -6.74 -11.37 27.99
CA ARG A 302 -7.45 -12.67 27.85
C ARG A 302 -6.82 -13.85 28.61
N GLY A 303 -5.97 -13.59 29.59
CA GLY A 303 -5.37 -14.63 30.45
C GLY A 303 -4.57 -15.69 29.66
N ALA A 304 -4.68 -16.96 30.05
CA ALA A 304 -3.96 -18.08 29.42
C ALA A 304 -4.36 -18.28 27.94
N LEU A 305 -5.65 -18.16 27.61
CA LEU A 305 -6.13 -18.21 26.23
C LEU A 305 -5.54 -17.07 25.39
N GLY A 306 -5.38 -15.88 26.00
CA GLY A 306 -4.71 -14.75 25.39
C GLY A 306 -3.27 -15.05 24.96
N LYS A 307 -2.50 -15.77 25.78
CA LYS A 307 -1.13 -16.17 25.42
C LYS A 307 -1.09 -17.09 24.21
N VAL A 308 -2.02 -18.05 24.13
CA VAL A 308 -2.15 -18.95 22.98
C VAL A 308 -2.52 -18.17 21.71
N LEU A 309 -3.52 -17.28 21.80
CA LEU A 309 -3.94 -16.43 20.68
C LEU A 309 -2.81 -15.52 20.18
N SER A 310 -2.07 -14.93 21.11
CA SER A 310 -0.90 -14.09 20.81
C SER A 310 0.16 -14.89 20.05
N HIS A 311 0.50 -16.09 20.55
CA HIS A 311 1.49 -16.95 19.92
C HIS A 311 1.05 -17.42 18.52
N VAL A 312 -0.19 -17.89 18.37
CA VAL A 312 -0.75 -18.32 17.07
C VAL A 312 -0.79 -17.16 16.07
N SER A 313 -1.18 -15.97 16.51
CA SER A 313 -1.19 -14.75 15.70
C SER A 313 0.22 -14.42 15.18
N VAL A 314 1.20 -14.33 16.08
CA VAL A 314 2.60 -14.04 15.73
C VAL A 314 3.18 -15.11 14.81
N ALA A 315 2.95 -16.39 15.10
CA ALA A 315 3.44 -17.50 14.30
C ALA A 315 2.83 -17.47 12.88
N GLY A 316 1.52 -17.23 12.76
CA GLY A 316 0.83 -17.13 11.48
C GLY A 316 1.32 -15.95 10.62
N HIS A 317 1.33 -14.74 11.18
CA HIS A 317 1.80 -13.54 10.49
C HIS A 317 3.29 -13.62 10.11
N GLY A 318 4.12 -14.15 11.02
CA GLY A 318 5.53 -14.42 10.76
C GLY A 318 5.74 -15.45 9.65
N ALA A 319 4.97 -16.54 9.64
CA ALA A 319 5.03 -17.58 8.61
C ALA A 319 4.62 -17.06 7.23
N ILE A 320 3.55 -16.27 7.13
CA ILE A 320 3.13 -15.63 5.86
C ILE A 320 4.27 -14.74 5.35
N SER A 321 4.77 -13.84 6.19
CA SER A 321 5.88 -12.93 5.84
C SER A 321 7.12 -13.70 5.37
N ARG A 322 7.52 -14.75 6.11
CA ARG A 322 8.74 -15.53 5.83
C ARG A 322 8.66 -16.33 4.53
N LEU A 323 7.51 -16.95 4.24
CA LEU A 323 7.28 -17.66 2.99
C LEU A 323 7.40 -16.74 1.77
N LEU A 324 6.96 -15.48 1.91
CA LEU A 324 6.88 -14.53 0.80
C LEU A 324 8.18 -13.74 0.61
N LEU A 325 8.74 -13.18 1.67
CA LEU A 325 9.97 -12.38 1.63
C LEU A 325 11.23 -13.24 1.46
N GLY A 326 11.14 -14.53 1.79
CA GLY A 326 12.25 -15.47 1.76
C GLY A 326 13.16 -15.37 2.97
N LYS A 327 14.05 -16.36 3.10
CA LYS A 327 14.87 -16.58 4.29
C LYS A 327 15.75 -15.38 4.63
N THR A 328 16.53 -14.85 3.69
CA THR A 328 17.52 -13.78 3.97
C THR A 328 16.82 -12.53 4.51
N ASN A 329 15.74 -12.08 3.85
CA ASN A 329 14.99 -10.90 4.27
C ASN A 329 14.26 -11.12 5.60
N ALA A 330 13.66 -12.29 5.79
CA ALA A 330 12.96 -12.61 7.03
C ALA A 330 13.91 -12.76 8.23
N ASP A 331 15.10 -13.35 8.02
CA ASP A 331 16.16 -13.43 9.03
C ASP A 331 16.68 -12.03 9.36
N PHE A 332 16.88 -11.16 8.36
CA PHE A 332 17.28 -9.77 8.58
C PHE A 332 16.26 -9.01 9.45
N LEU A 333 14.96 -9.18 9.16
CA LEU A 333 13.86 -8.57 9.90
C LEU A 333 13.55 -9.25 11.25
N GLU A 334 14.32 -10.28 11.62
CA GLU A 334 14.18 -11.02 12.88
C GLU A 334 12.80 -11.67 13.04
N LEU A 335 12.21 -12.12 11.93
CA LEU A 335 10.90 -12.77 11.94
C LEU A 335 11.00 -14.20 12.48
N PRO A 336 9.98 -14.68 13.23
CA PRO A 336 9.97 -16.05 13.74
C PRO A 336 10.10 -17.09 12.64
N ASP A 337 11.00 -18.05 12.82
CA ASP A 337 11.11 -19.23 11.96
C ASP A 337 10.38 -20.42 12.58
N ASP A 338 9.09 -20.55 12.25
CA ASP A 338 8.24 -21.65 12.67
C ASP A 338 7.83 -22.51 11.46
N PRO A 339 8.51 -23.65 11.21
CA PRO A 339 8.18 -24.53 10.10
C PRO A 339 6.79 -25.15 10.18
N VAL A 340 6.24 -25.32 11.39
CA VAL A 340 4.89 -25.87 11.60
C VAL A 340 3.84 -24.84 11.19
N ALA A 341 4.02 -23.59 11.60
CA ALA A 341 3.16 -22.50 11.16
C ALA A 341 3.26 -22.27 9.64
N GLN A 342 4.45 -22.35 9.06
CA GLN A 342 4.65 -22.28 7.61
C GLN A 342 3.90 -23.41 6.89
N ALA A 343 4.01 -24.66 7.36
CA ALA A 343 3.26 -25.78 6.79
C ALA A 343 1.74 -25.59 6.93
N ALA A 344 1.27 -25.04 8.05
CA ALA A 344 -0.14 -24.74 8.26
C ALA A 344 -0.65 -23.66 7.29
N VAL A 345 0.12 -22.58 7.06
CA VAL A 345 -0.21 -21.54 6.07
C VAL A 345 -0.32 -22.13 4.67
N VAL A 346 0.63 -22.99 4.27
CA VAL A 346 0.59 -23.67 2.96
C VAL A 346 -0.63 -24.59 2.85
N ALA A 347 -0.97 -25.34 3.91
CA ALA A 347 -2.14 -26.19 3.92
C ALA A 347 -3.44 -25.39 3.77
N VAL A 348 -3.59 -24.29 4.53
CA VAL A 348 -4.73 -23.36 4.41
C VAL A 348 -4.79 -22.74 3.02
N ALA A 349 -3.65 -22.35 2.44
CA ALA A 349 -3.59 -21.86 1.07
C ALA A 349 -4.08 -22.92 0.05
N GLY A 350 -3.75 -24.20 0.25
CA GLY A 350 -4.27 -25.30 -0.55
C GLY A 350 -5.79 -25.45 -0.46
N VAL A 351 -6.35 -25.34 0.75
CA VAL A 351 -7.82 -25.36 0.96
C VAL A 351 -8.50 -24.17 0.28
N ASN A 352 -7.94 -22.96 0.45
CA ASN A 352 -8.45 -21.76 -0.21
C ASN A 352 -8.40 -21.90 -1.73
N PHE A 353 -7.31 -22.45 -2.28
CA PHE A 353 -7.17 -22.69 -3.72
C PHE A 353 -8.22 -23.66 -4.25
N ALA A 354 -8.51 -24.74 -3.52
CA ALA A 354 -9.56 -25.68 -3.88
C ALA A 354 -10.94 -24.98 -3.86
N ALA A 355 -11.26 -24.26 -2.79
CA ALA A 355 -12.51 -23.51 -2.67
C ALA A 355 -12.67 -22.45 -3.79
N GLU A 356 -11.60 -21.74 -4.13
CA GLU A 356 -11.57 -20.77 -5.21
C GLU A 356 -11.73 -21.39 -6.59
N THR A 357 -11.25 -22.63 -6.77
CA THR A 357 -11.43 -23.38 -8.01
C THR A 357 -12.89 -23.79 -8.17
N VAL A 358 -13.54 -24.25 -7.09
CA VAL A 358 -14.98 -24.57 -7.08
C VAL A 358 -15.83 -23.32 -7.35
N ARG A 359 -15.51 -22.18 -6.70
CA ARG A 359 -16.22 -20.92 -6.92
C ARG A 359 -16.31 -20.53 -8.39
N ARG A 360 -15.25 -20.76 -9.19
CA ARG A 360 -15.21 -20.37 -10.61
C ARG A 360 -16.25 -21.11 -11.47
N VAL A 361 -16.70 -22.28 -11.04
CA VAL A 361 -17.65 -23.11 -11.79
C VAL A 361 -19.07 -23.08 -11.20
N VAL A 362 -19.24 -22.62 -9.96
CA VAL A 362 -20.55 -22.54 -9.30
C VAL A 362 -21.22 -21.19 -9.61
N PRO A 363 -22.37 -21.17 -10.31
CA PRO A 363 -23.09 -19.93 -10.59
C PRO A 363 -23.46 -19.18 -9.31
N GLY A 364 -23.28 -17.86 -9.30
CA GLY A 364 -23.61 -17.01 -8.15
C GLY A 364 -22.59 -17.02 -7.00
N ALA A 365 -21.65 -17.98 -6.94
CA ALA A 365 -20.67 -18.07 -5.86
C ALA A 365 -19.77 -16.83 -5.77
N THR A 366 -19.38 -16.25 -6.92
CA THR A 366 -18.61 -15.00 -6.98
C THR A 366 -19.40 -13.83 -6.36
N ALA A 367 -20.67 -13.66 -6.74
CA ALA A 367 -21.51 -12.59 -6.21
C ALA A 367 -21.74 -12.74 -4.69
N LEU A 368 -21.93 -13.98 -4.22
CA LEU A 368 -22.03 -14.26 -2.78
C LEU A 368 -20.74 -13.90 -2.04
N GLN A 369 -19.57 -14.29 -2.56
CA GLN A 369 -18.31 -13.90 -1.93
C GLN A 369 -18.07 -12.39 -1.94
N GLU A 370 -18.41 -11.68 -3.02
CA GLU A 370 -18.35 -10.21 -3.05
C GLU A 370 -19.24 -9.60 -1.96
N LEU A 371 -20.46 -10.11 -1.78
CA LEU A 371 -21.38 -9.65 -0.75
C LEU A 371 -20.84 -9.91 0.66
N LEU A 372 -20.34 -11.12 0.92
CA LEU A 372 -19.73 -11.49 2.20
C LEU A 372 -18.47 -10.67 2.49
N GLY A 373 -17.62 -10.48 1.48
CA GLY A 373 -16.41 -9.66 1.56
C GLY A 373 -16.75 -8.20 1.87
N ALA A 374 -17.75 -7.63 1.19
CA ALA A 374 -18.23 -6.28 1.45
C ALA A 374 -18.82 -6.15 2.87
N ALA A 375 -19.60 -7.13 3.32
CA ALA A 375 -20.14 -7.16 4.67
C ALA A 375 -19.02 -7.25 5.73
N GLY A 376 -18.01 -8.10 5.50
CA GLY A 376 -16.83 -8.26 6.35
C GLY A 376 -16.03 -6.96 6.46
N ARG A 377 -15.74 -6.30 5.33
CA ARG A 377 -15.04 -5.00 5.31
C ARG A 377 -15.83 -3.90 6.04
N ARG A 378 -17.15 -3.82 5.84
CA ARG A 378 -18.01 -2.89 6.60
C ARG A 378 -18.02 -3.20 8.09
N HIS A 379 -18.02 -4.48 8.48
CA HIS A 379 -17.93 -4.86 9.88
C HIS A 379 -16.58 -4.46 10.47
N TYR A 380 -15.48 -4.77 9.78
CA TYR A 380 -14.13 -4.38 10.17
C TYR A 380 -14.02 -2.87 10.40
N LEU A 381 -14.42 -2.06 9.41
CA LEU A 381 -14.40 -0.59 9.52
C LEU A 381 -15.18 -0.10 10.75
N ARG A 382 -16.40 -0.61 10.97
CA ARG A 382 -17.19 -0.23 12.16
C ARG A 382 -16.47 -0.55 13.47
N GLN A 383 -15.83 -1.72 13.57
CA GLN A 383 -15.09 -2.11 14.78
C GLN A 383 -13.87 -1.22 15.00
N VAL A 384 -13.04 -1.03 13.97
CA VAL A 384 -11.80 -0.25 14.13
C VAL A 384 -12.08 1.24 14.36
N THR A 385 -13.12 1.81 13.73
CA THR A 385 -13.55 3.18 14.02
C THR A 385 -13.98 3.33 15.48
N LYS A 386 -14.75 2.36 16.01
CA LYS A 386 -15.18 2.37 17.42
C LYS A 386 -14.01 2.26 18.39
N VAL A 387 -13.04 1.39 18.12
CA VAL A 387 -11.91 1.12 19.03
C VAL A 387 -10.85 2.21 18.96
N PHE A 388 -10.48 2.67 17.77
CA PHE A 388 -9.35 3.60 17.59
C PHE A 388 -9.77 5.07 17.48
N GLY A 389 -11.08 5.35 17.33
CA GLY A 389 -11.58 6.71 17.13
C GLY A 389 -10.96 7.35 15.88
N LEU A 390 -11.09 6.66 14.75
CA LEU A 390 -10.48 7.07 13.48
C LEU A 390 -11.02 8.42 13.02
N ASP A 391 -10.11 9.28 12.59
CA ASP A 391 -10.42 10.59 12.02
C ASP A 391 -10.49 10.49 10.48
N PRO A 392 -11.69 10.51 9.88
CA PRO A 392 -11.85 10.38 8.44
C PRO A 392 -11.33 11.59 7.65
N THR A 393 -11.09 12.72 8.33
CA THR A 393 -10.55 13.95 7.72
C THR A 393 -9.02 13.96 7.70
N TYR A 394 -8.37 13.03 8.42
CA TYR A 394 -6.92 13.01 8.65
C TYR A 394 -6.36 14.31 9.26
N GLY A 395 -7.21 15.18 9.81
CA GLY A 395 -6.81 16.48 10.39
C GLY A 395 -5.82 16.35 11.54
N ARG A 396 -5.84 15.24 12.29
CA ARG A 396 -4.82 14.97 13.31
C ARG A 396 -3.41 14.86 12.75
N HIS A 397 -3.24 14.24 11.58
CA HIS A 397 -1.93 14.06 10.94
C HIS A 397 -1.39 15.40 10.41
N MET A 398 -2.28 16.22 9.83
CA MET A 398 -1.91 17.54 9.32
C MET A 398 -1.48 18.52 10.42
N LYS A 399 -1.94 18.33 11.67
CA LYS A 399 -1.54 19.14 12.83
C LYS A 399 -0.25 18.65 13.50
N ALA A 400 0.08 17.37 13.36
CA ALA A 400 1.24 16.75 14.00
C ALA A 400 2.53 16.90 13.18
N ALA A 401 2.41 17.15 11.87
CA ALA A 401 3.49 17.42 10.92
C ALA A 401 3.58 18.91 10.58
#